data_AF-A0A482ZCP5-F1
#
_entry.id   AF-A0A482ZCP5-F1
#
_cell.length_a   1.000
_cell.length_b   1.000
_cell.length_c   1.000
_cell.angle_alpha   90.00
_cell.angle_beta   90.00
_cell.angle_gamma   90.00
#
_symmetry.space_group_name_H-M   'P 1'
#
loop_
_entity.id
_entity.type
_entity.pdbx_description
1 polymer ?
#
loop_
_entity_poly.entity_id
_entity_poly.type
_entity_poly.pdbx_seq_one_letter_code
_entity_poly.pdbx_strand_id
1 'polypeptide(L)' 'MKVGGSSNFEAKLAGYRHTNGIFRSRGETTDLWSSTGSGGYAHRRYLYVNDARVVRRLLNKAYGFSVRCLKD' A
#
# COMPACT_ATOMS: atom_id res chain seq x y z
N MET A 1 -3.62 10.69 -7.21
CA MET A 1 -2.39 11.24 -6.58
C MET A 1 -1.29 11.23 -7.63
N LYS A 2 -0.71 12.39 -7.92
CA LYS A 2 0.29 12.62 -8.97
C LYS A 2 1.46 13.35 -8.32
N VAL A 3 2.68 13.16 -8.83
CA VAL A 3 3.84 13.97 -8.43
C VAL A 3 3.45 15.46 -8.53
N GLY A 4 3.52 16.18 -7.41
CA GLY A 4 3.02 17.55 -7.27
C GLY A 4 1.62 17.69 -6.66
N GLY A 5 1.13 16.68 -5.92
CA GLY A 5 -0.17 16.73 -5.24
C GLY A 5 -0.13 17.55 -3.93
N SER A 6 -1.26 18.10 -3.51
CA SER A 6 -1.37 18.92 -2.28
C SER A 6 -1.30 18.13 -0.97
N SER A 7 -1.18 16.81 -1.02
CA SER A 7 -1.18 15.94 0.17
C SER A 7 0.17 15.86 0.89
N ASN A 8 1.22 16.54 0.39
CA ASN A 8 2.60 16.45 0.89
C ASN A 8 3.08 14.99 1.04
N PHE A 9 2.52 14.09 0.21
CA PHE A 9 2.80 12.67 0.26
C PHE A 9 2.96 12.15 -1.16
N GLU A 10 4.21 11.89 -1.52
CA GLU A 10 4.60 11.30 -2.78
C GLU A 10 4.85 9.81 -2.58
N ALA A 11 3.83 9.00 -2.87
CA ALA A 11 3.91 7.57 -2.66
C ALA A 11 4.69 6.88 -3.79
N LYS A 12 5.74 6.14 -3.45
CA LYS A 12 6.42 5.27 -4.41
C LYS A 12 5.50 4.10 -4.77
N LEU A 13 5.16 3.96 -6.04
CA LEU A 13 4.32 2.88 -6.58
C LEU A 13 5.09 1.55 -6.65
N ALA A 14 5.52 1.05 -5.50
CA ALA A 14 6.31 -0.17 -5.37
C ALA A 14 5.48 -1.46 -5.44
N GLY A 15 4.15 -1.34 -5.48
CA GLY A 15 3.23 -2.46 -5.40
C GLY A 15 3.33 -3.18 -4.06
N TYR A 16 3.29 -4.51 -4.10
CA TYR A 16 3.46 -5.38 -2.92
C TYR A 16 4.24 -6.66 -3.26
N ARG A 17 4.88 -7.24 -2.25
CA ARG A 17 5.54 -8.56 -2.35
C ARG A 17 4.54 -9.67 -2.07
N HIS A 18 4.40 -10.61 -3.00
CA HIS A 18 3.64 -11.84 -2.81
C HIS A 18 4.39 -12.82 -1.91
N THR A 19 3.69 -13.79 -1.33
CA THR A 19 4.28 -14.81 -0.43
C THR A 19 5.39 -15.63 -1.09
N ASN A 20 5.39 -15.75 -2.41
CA ASN A 20 6.40 -16.45 -3.20
C ASN A 20 7.61 -15.57 -3.58
N GLY A 21 7.71 -14.36 -3.05
CA GLY A 21 8.82 -13.44 -3.31
C GLY A 21 8.64 -12.50 -4.50
N ILE A 22 7.65 -12.75 -5.37
CA ILE A 22 7.41 -11.93 -6.56
C ILE A 22 6.76 -10.59 -6.17
N PHE A 23 7.25 -9.49 -6.72
CA PHE A 23 6.60 -8.19 -6.60
C PHE A 23 5.52 -8.03 -7.68
N ARG A 24 4.32 -7.61 -7.27
CA ARG A 24 3.16 -7.37 -8.16
C ARG A 24 2.76 -5.90 -8.14
N SER A 25 2.13 -5.42 -9.21
CA SER A 25 1.58 -4.06 -9.35
C SER A 25 2.59 -2.92 -9.18
N ARG A 26 3.86 -3.20 -9.49
CA ARG A 26 4.92 -2.18 -9.54
C ARG A 26 4.59 -1.17 -10.63
N GLY A 27 4.71 0.12 -10.32
CA GLY A 27 4.35 1.22 -11.22
C GLY A 27 2.85 1.54 -11.24
N GLU A 28 2.02 0.75 -10.58
CA GLU A 28 0.57 0.90 -10.60
C GLU A 28 -0.02 1.21 -9.22
N THR A 29 0.39 0.46 -8.20
CA THR A 29 -0.09 0.65 -6.83
C THR A 29 1.04 0.94 -5.86
N THR A 30 0.68 1.55 -4.73
CA THR A 30 1.46 1.46 -3.50
C THR A 30 0.59 0.85 -2.43
N ASP A 31 1.06 -0.20 -1.78
CA ASP A 31 0.32 -0.90 -0.74
C ASP A 31 1.00 -0.63 0.60
N LEU A 32 0.24 -0.06 1.53
CA LEU A 32 0.71 0.35 2.85
C LEU A 32 0.10 -0.52 3.95
N TRP A 33 0.95 -0.96 4.86
CA TRP A 33 0.55 -1.67 6.08
C TRP A 33 -0.35 -0.79 6.97
N SER A 34 -1.38 -1.39 7.55
CA SER A 34 -2.13 -0.81 8.68
C SER A 34 -1.99 -1.72 9.90
N SER A 35 -1.91 -1.13 11.09
CA SER A 35 -1.86 -1.83 12.38
C SER A 35 -3.13 -2.64 12.71
N THR A 36 -4.18 -2.51 11.90
CA THR A 36 -5.45 -3.20 12.10
C THR A 36 -5.52 -4.50 11.31
N GLY A 37 -5.89 -5.60 11.96
CA GLY A 37 -6.09 -6.90 11.30
C GLY A 37 -6.72 -7.93 12.24
N SER A 38 -7.23 -9.03 11.68
CA SER A 38 -7.82 -10.15 12.42
C SER A 38 -7.38 -11.47 11.81
N GLY A 39 -7.05 -12.46 12.65
CA GLY A 39 -6.54 -13.76 12.24
C GLY A 39 -5.35 -13.65 11.28
N GLY A 40 -5.43 -14.36 10.14
CA GLY A 40 -4.42 -14.36 9.08
C GLY A 40 -4.45 -13.15 8.13
N TYR A 41 -5.31 -12.16 8.35
CA TYR A 41 -5.49 -11.02 7.44
C TYR A 41 -5.19 -9.67 8.10
N ALA A 42 -4.58 -8.77 7.35
CA ALA A 42 -4.37 -7.38 7.72
C ALA A 42 -5.13 -6.45 6.80
N HIS A 43 -5.55 -5.31 7.35
CA HIS A 43 -5.99 -4.21 6.53
C HIS A 43 -4.77 -3.58 5.87
N ARG A 44 -4.80 -3.51 4.54
CA ARG A 44 -3.92 -2.65 3.76
C ARG A 44 -4.68 -1.44 3.26
N ARG A 45 -3.97 -0.32 3.13
CA ARG A 45 -4.41 0.83 2.35
C ARG A 45 -3.61 0.83 1.06
N TYR A 46 -4.25 1.03 -0.08
CA TYR A 46 -3.52 1.16 -1.33
C TYR A 46 -3.97 2.37 -2.13
N LEU A 47 -3.01 2.94 -2.83
CA LEU A 47 -3.22 3.98 -3.84
C LEU A 47 -3.04 3.35 -5.20
N TYR A 48 -3.81 3.80 -6.18
CA TYR A 48 -3.75 3.31 -7.55
C TYR A 48 -3.64 4.49 -8.51
N VAL A 49 -2.83 4.36 -9.55
CA VAL A 49 -2.60 5.44 -10.53
C VAL A 49 -3.88 5.94 -11.18
N ASN A 50 -4.87 5.06 -11.37
CA ASN A 50 -6.14 5.39 -12.04
C ASN A 50 -7.30 5.63 -11.06
N ASP A 51 -7.06 5.64 -9.75
CA ASP A 51 -8.09 5.94 -8.75
C ASP A 51 -7.57 6.97 -7.74
N ALA A 52 -8.26 8.11 -7.64
CA ALA A 52 -7.89 9.17 -6.72
C ALA A 52 -8.16 8.83 -5.24
N ARG A 53 -8.96 7.78 -4.98
CA ARG A 53 -9.35 7.36 -3.63
C ARG A 53 -8.28 6.50 -2.97
N VAL A 54 -8.18 6.61 -1.65
CA VAL A 54 -7.44 5.65 -0.83
C VAL A 54 -8.35 4.45 -0.56
N VAL A 55 -8.00 3.28 -1.09
CA VAL A 55 -8.81 2.06 -0.91
C VAL A 55 -8.29 1.25 0.27
N ARG A 56 -9.19 0.74 1.11
CA ARG A 56 -8.88 -0.18 2.21
C ARG A 56 -9.36 -1.58 1.86
N ARG A 57 -8.49 -2.59 1.97
CA ARG A 57 -8.83 -4.01 1.75
C ARG A 57 -8.15 -4.91 2.76
N LEU A 58 -8.75 -6.07 3.03
CA LEU A 58 -8.10 -7.15 3.75
C LEU A 58 -7.24 -7.96 2.80
N LEU A 59 -6.03 -8.31 3.23
CA LEU A 59 -5.17 -9.26 2.53
C LEU A 59 -4.37 -10.07 3.56
N ASN A 60 -3.90 -11.24 3.16
CA ASN A 60 -3.15 -12.12 4.05
C ASN A 60 -1.88 -11.39 4.57
N LYS A 61 -1.60 -11.54 5.87
CA LYS A 61 -0.48 -10.88 6.56
C LYS A 61 0.90 -11.30 6.06
N ALA A 62 0.99 -12.42 5.34
CA ALA A 62 2.23 -12.91 4.75
C ALA A 62 2.69 -12.13 3.51
N TYR A 63 1.86 -11.21 2.99
CA TYR A 63 2.26 -10.32 1.91
C TYR A 63 3.09 -9.15 2.46
N GLY A 64 4.10 -8.74 1.70
CA GLY A 64 4.95 -7.60 2.06
C GLY A 64 4.38 -6.30 1.51
N PHE A 65 3.79 -5.48 2.38
CA PHE A 65 3.40 -4.10 2.06
C PHE A 65 4.49 -3.12 2.51
N SER A 66 4.51 -1.94 1.91
CA SER A 66 5.36 -0.84 2.36
C SER A 66 4.90 -0.31 3.72
N VAL A 67 5.85 0.22 4.49
CA VAL A 67 5.58 0.94 5.74
C VAL A 67 5.92 2.42 5.53
N ARG A 68 5.18 3.30 6.21
CA ARG A 68 5.48 4.74 6.26
C ARG A 68 5.67 5.13 7.72
N CYS A 69 6.85 5.61 8.07
CA CYS A 69 7.08 6.24 9.35
C CYS A 69 6.47 7.64 9.32
N LEU A 70 5.74 8.00 10.38
CA LEU A 70 5.25 9.36 10.61
C LEU A 70 6.13 9.96 11.71
N LYS A 71 6.48 11.24 11.55
CA LYS A 71 7.15 12.02 12.59
C LYS A 71 6.08 12.84 13.29
N ASP A 72 6.10 12.83 14.61
CA ASP A 72 5.29 13.73 15.45
C ASP A 72 5.91 15.13 15.52
#